data_AF-A0AAX3GV42-F1
#
_entry.id   AF-A0AAX3GV42-F1
#
_cell.length_a   1.000
_cell.length_b   1.000
_cell.length_c   1.000
_cell.angle_alpha   90.00
_cell.angle_beta   90.00
_cell.angle_gamma   90.00
#
_symmetry.space_group_name_H-M   'P 1'
#
loop_
_entity.id
_entity.type
_entity.pdbx_description
1 polymer ?
#
loop_
_entity_poly.entity_id
_entity_poly.type
_entity_poly.pdbx_seq_one_letter_code
_entity_poly.pdbx_strand_id
1 'polypeptide(L)' 'MVSISFGEKIKIILKRKNMTIGELAEKTGQTRQNLSNKFSRDNFSEKEIRKFAKILECEFDFYFIIKDTNEKV' A
#
# COMPACT_ATOMS: atom_id res chain seq x y z
N MET A 1 6.03 -14.03 15.45
CA MET A 1 6.04 -12.58 15.15
C MET A 1 4.85 -12.33 14.24
N VAL A 2 3.87 -11.52 14.65
CA VAL A 2 2.67 -11.28 13.82
C VAL A 2 3.10 -10.45 12.61
N SER A 3 2.97 -11.01 11.40
CA SER A 3 3.22 -10.28 10.16
C SER A 3 2.07 -9.30 9.91
N ILE A 4 2.38 -8.01 9.83
CA ILE A 4 1.40 -6.98 9.47
C ILE A 4 1.06 -7.07 7.98
N SER A 5 -0.23 -6.94 7.67
CA SER A 5 -0.77 -6.94 6.32
C SER A 5 -0.27 -5.73 5.51
N PHE A 6 -0.44 -5.74 4.19
CA PHE A 6 -0.06 -4.58 3.38
C PHE A 6 -0.92 -3.36 3.71
N GLY A 7 -2.24 -3.54 3.80
CA GLY A 7 -3.19 -2.51 4.19
C GLY A 7 -2.93 -1.96 5.60
N GLU A 8 -2.49 -2.80 6.55
CA GLU A 8 -2.06 -2.33 7.87
C GLU A 8 -0.84 -1.41 7.81
N LYS A 9 0.16 -1.75 6.98
CA LYS A 9 1.32 -0.88 6.73
C LYS A 9 0.88 0.50 6.21
N ILE A 10 -0.04 0.53 5.24
CA ILE A 10 -0.57 1.79 4.70
C ILE A 10 -1.32 2.57 5.79
N LYS A 11 -2.16 1.93 6.62
CA LYS A 11 -2.86 2.59 7.73
C LYS A 11 -1.90 3.21 8.75
N ILE A 12 -0.77 2.55 9.05
CA ILE A 12 0.27 3.09 9.92
C ILE A 12 0.89 4.35 9.30
N ILE A 13 1.21 4.31 8.00
CA ILE A 13 1.79 5.46 7.29
C ILE A 13 0.80 6.63 7.25
N LEU A 14 -0.48 6.36 6.94
CA LEU A 14 -1.55 7.34 6.97
C LEU A 14 -1.65 8.05 8.33
N LYS A 15 -1.63 7.27 9.44
CA LYS A 15 -1.62 7.83 10.79
C LYS A 15 -0.40 8.72 11.05
N ARG A 16 0.80 8.29 10.63
CA ARG A 16 2.04 9.08 10.76
C ARG A 16 2.02 10.38 9.96
N LYS A 17 1.30 10.39 8.83
CA LYS A 17 1.13 11.56 7.96
C LYS A 17 -0.12 12.37 8.23
N ASN A 18 -0.84 12.08 9.33
CA ASN A 18 -2.11 12.71 9.68
C ASN A 18 -3.11 12.75 8.49
N MET A 19 -3.16 11.65 7.73
CA MET A 19 -4.02 11.50 6.55
C MET A 19 -5.03 10.39 6.78
N THR A 20 -6.26 10.61 6.34
CA THR A 20 -7.36 9.65 6.42
C THR A 20 -7.40 8.74 5.19
N ILE A 21 -8.08 7.60 5.30
CA ILE A 21 -8.41 6.75 4.14
C ILE A 21 -9.26 7.54 3.13
N GLY A 22 -10.10 8.47 3.60
CA GLY A 22 -10.92 9.33 2.75
C GLY A 22 -10.07 10.23 1.84
N GLU A 23 -9.09 10.91 2.41
CA GLU A 23 -8.16 11.76 1.66
C GLU A 23 -7.28 10.94 0.72
N LEU A 24 -6.85 9.74 1.12
CA LEU A 24 -6.14 8.82 0.22
C LEU A 24 -7.03 8.40 -0.97
N ALA A 25 -8.32 8.14 -0.72
CA ALA A 25 -9.28 7.83 -1.79
C ALA A 25 -9.39 9.00 -2.77
N GLU A 26 -9.57 10.21 -2.28
CA GLU A 26 -9.66 11.43 -3.10
C GLU A 26 -8.37 11.65 -3.93
N LYS A 27 -7.20 11.61 -3.30
CA LYS A 27 -5.90 11.76 -3.99
C LYS A 27 -5.62 10.63 -4.99
N THR A 28 -6.19 9.46 -4.77
CA THR A 28 -6.09 8.32 -5.69
C THR A 28 -7.17 8.30 -6.76
N GLY A 29 -8.13 9.23 -6.75
CA GLY A 29 -9.26 9.26 -7.69
C GLY A 29 -10.21 8.09 -7.51
N GLN A 30 -10.31 7.54 -6.28
CA GLN A 30 -11.18 6.42 -5.93
C GLN A 30 -12.30 6.89 -5.01
N THR A 31 -13.44 6.21 -5.04
CA THR A 31 -14.48 6.42 -4.03
C THR A 31 -14.01 5.88 -2.67
N ARG A 32 -14.45 6.51 -1.58
CA ARG A 32 -14.15 6.04 -0.21
C ARG A 32 -14.61 4.59 0.00
N GLN A 33 -15.79 4.21 -0.51
CA GLN A 33 -16.31 2.85 -0.41
C GLN A 33 -15.42 1.82 -1.13
N ASN A 34 -14.98 2.13 -2.36
CA ASN A 34 -14.09 1.24 -3.10
C ASN A 34 -12.78 1.02 -2.35
N LEU A 35 -12.16 2.11 -1.85
CA LEU A 35 -10.90 1.99 -1.13
C LEU A 35 -11.09 1.24 0.20
N SER A 36 -12.15 1.51 0.97
CA SER A 36 -12.48 0.75 2.18
C SER A 36 -12.68 -0.75 1.90
N ASN A 37 -13.37 -1.11 0.81
CA ASN A 37 -13.54 -2.51 0.40
C ASN A 37 -12.20 -3.18 0.04
N LYS A 38 -11.26 -2.44 -0.57
CA LYS A 38 -9.90 -2.94 -0.85
C LYS A 38 -9.10 -3.16 0.43
N PHE A 39 -9.15 -2.23 1.39
CA PHE A 39 -8.55 -2.41 2.71
C PHE A 39 -9.15 -3.60 3.47
N SER A 40 -10.45 -3.84 3.37
CA SER A 40 -11.09 -5.00 4.01
C SER A 40 -10.65 -6.34 3.41
N ARG A 41 -10.35 -6.36 2.11
CA ARG A 41 -9.87 -7.57 1.39
C ARG A 41 -8.35 -7.70 1.38
N ASP A 42 -7.64 -6.70 1.89
CA ASP A 42 -6.18 -6.56 1.83
C ASP A 42 -5.58 -6.83 0.43
N ASN A 43 -6.28 -6.38 -0.62
CA ASN A 43 -5.92 -6.69 -2.00
C ASN A 43 -5.83 -5.41 -2.85
N PHE A 44 -4.63 -5.14 -3.34
CA PHE A 44 -4.27 -3.94 -4.11
C PHE A 44 -3.42 -4.34 -5.30
N SER A 45 -3.66 -3.74 -6.46
CA SER A 45 -2.75 -3.92 -7.60
C SER A 45 -1.41 -3.20 -7.33
N GLU A 46 -0.33 -3.69 -7.92
CA GLU A 46 0.99 -3.02 -7.84
C GLU A 46 0.91 -1.55 -8.27
N LYS A 47 0.17 -1.26 -9.35
CA LYS A 47 -0.06 0.10 -9.84
C LYS A 47 -0.68 1.01 -8.78
N GLU A 48 -1.62 0.49 -7.99
CA GLU A 48 -2.21 1.23 -6.88
C GLU A 48 -1.23 1.43 -5.75
N ILE A 49 -0.48 0.40 -5.39
CA ILE A 49 0.54 0.49 -4.35
C ILE A 49 1.56 1.58 -4.69
N ARG A 50 2.06 1.61 -5.93
CA ARG A 50 2.96 2.68 -6.40
C ARG A 50 2.31 4.07 -6.34
N LYS A 51 1.00 4.15 -6.62
CA LYS A 51 0.24 5.41 -6.47
C LYS A 51 0.15 5.84 -5.01
N PHE A 52 -0.10 4.91 -4.08
CA PHE A 52 -0.10 5.20 -2.65
C PHE A 52 1.28 5.66 -2.20
N ALA A 53 2.35 4.96 -2.60
CA ALA A 53 3.73 5.33 -2.29
C ALA A 53 4.05 6.76 -2.73
N LYS A 54 3.67 7.14 -3.97
CA LYS A 54 3.82 8.51 -4.47
C LYS A 54 3.05 9.54 -3.62
N ILE A 55 1.79 9.27 -3.28
CA ILE A 55 0.94 10.19 -2.50
C ILE A 55 1.42 10.32 -1.05
N LEU A 56 1.90 9.21 -0.49
CA LEU A 56 2.41 9.13 0.87
C LEU A 56 3.89 9.50 0.96
N GLU A 57 4.53 9.92 -0.14
CA GLU A 57 5.96 10.24 -0.24
C GLU A 57 6.81 9.15 0.44
N CYS A 58 6.56 7.91 0.06
CA CYS A 58 7.29 6.74 0.51
C CYS A 58 7.91 6.06 -0.71
N GLU A 59 9.05 5.42 -0.49
CA GLU A 59 9.60 4.49 -1.47
C GLU A 59 8.93 3.13 -1.30
N PHE A 60 8.57 2.51 -2.42
CA PHE A 60 8.04 1.16 -2.46
C PHE A 60 8.78 0.37 -3.53
N ASP A 61 9.58 -0.57 -3.06
CA ASP A 61 10.26 -1.55 -3.89
C ASP A 61 9.74 -2.94 -3.54
N PHE A 62 9.44 -3.72 -4.58
CA PHE A 62 9.24 -5.15 -4.48
C PHE A 62 10.26 -5.81 -5.40
N TYR A 63 10.77 -6.95 -4.94
CA TYR A 63 11.70 -7.75 -5.69
C TYR A 63 11.41 -9.22 -5.40
N PHE A 64 11.71 -10.07 -6.36
CA PHE A 64 11.83 -11.50 -6.18
C PHE A 64 13.26 -11.84 -5.78
N ILE A 65 13.43 -12.91 -5.00
CA ILE A 65 14.72 -13.55 -4.80
C ILE A 65 14.64 -14.90 -5.48
N ILE A 66 15.48 -15.13 -6.49
CA ILE A 66 15.59 -16.44 -7.11
C ILE A 66 16.38 -17.33 -6.13
N LYS A 67 15.76 -18.44 -5.67
CA LYS A 67 16.27 -19.22 -4.51
C LYS A 67 17.60 -19.94 -4.77
N ASP A 68 17.89 -20.26 -6.02
CA ASP A 68 19.09 -20.98 -6.44
C ASP A 68 20.30 -20.05 -6.61
N THR A 69 20.10 -18.83 -7.11
CA THR A 69 21.17 -17.86 -7.37
C THR A 69 21.28 -16.76 -6.31
N ASN A 70 20.27 -16.60 -5.45
CA ASN A 70 20.07 -15.43 -4.57
C ASN A 70 20.02 -14.08 -5.31
N GLU A 71 19.77 -14.11 -6.62
CA GLU A 71 19.61 -12.90 -7.43
C GLU A 71 18.31 -12.17 -7.07
N LYS A 72 18.39 -10.83 -7.00
CA LYS A 72 17.24 -9.95 -6.83
C LYS A 72 16.76 -9.47 -8.19
N VAL A 73 15.48 -9.70 -8.50
CA VAL A 73 14.80 -9.28 -9.74
C VAL A 73 13.58 -8.44 -9.42
#